data_AF-A0A183HNZ6-F1
#
_entry.id   AF-A0A183HNZ6-F1
#
_cell.length_a   1.000
_cell.length_b   1.000
_cell.length_c   1.000
_cell.angle_alpha   90.00
_cell.angle_beta   90.00
_cell.angle_gamma   90.00
#
_symmetry.space_group_name_H-M   'P 1'
#
loop_
_entity.id
_entity.type
_entity.pdbx_description
1 polymer ?
#
loop_
_entity_poly.entity_id
_entity_poly.type
_entity_poly.pdbx_seq_one_letter_code
_entity_poly.pdbx_strand_id
1 'polypeptide(L)'
;MYDEAVTGSLLLLAGELMRFQRVKNSILYSNVLTEICTEILFAVLETQAVIGTTNNQQTNLSKDNALCGRRRRTQHSMSGRYVTSSDALLICSLVCLQRILENFAEFIFKHLPPILIIISRLCCICDYIPSVDCSIQQMQSANKFSAAQQRISYICRSLSRMELRIVLDAFDEACKTLTTEPA
;
A
#
# COMPACT_ATOMS: atom_id res chain seq x y z
N MET A 1 8.60 1.72 -20.33
CA MET A 1 7.32 1.70 -19.59
C MET A 1 6.85 0.26 -19.55
N TYR A 2 7.00 -0.42 -18.42
CA TYR A 2 6.36 -1.73 -18.23
C TYR A 2 4.85 -1.52 -18.05
N ASP A 3 4.04 -2.41 -18.60
CA ASP A 3 2.59 -2.37 -18.47
C ASP A 3 2.19 -2.66 -17.01
N GLU A 4 1.57 -1.69 -16.34
CA GLU A 4 1.11 -1.80 -14.94
C GLU A 4 0.21 -3.02 -14.73
N ALA A 5 -0.58 -3.41 -15.74
CA ALA A 5 -1.46 -4.58 -15.67
C ALA A 5 -0.66 -5.89 -15.64
N VAL A 6 0.43 -5.96 -16.40
CA VAL A 6 1.34 -7.13 -16.40
C VAL A 6 2.07 -7.21 -15.06
N THR A 7 2.60 -6.09 -14.57
CA THR A 7 3.26 -6.03 -13.26
C THR A 7 2.31 -6.43 -12.13
N GLY A 8 1.09 -5.90 -12.12
CA GLY A 8 0.06 -6.28 -11.15
C GLY A 8 -0.26 -7.77 -11.18
N SER A 9 -0.41 -8.34 -12.39
CA SER A 9 -0.68 -9.77 -12.56
C SER A 9 0.46 -10.66 -12.06
N LEU A 10 1.72 -10.25 -12.30
CA LEU A 10 2.91 -10.94 -11.79
C LEU A 10 2.98 -10.88 -10.26
N LEU A 11 2.66 -9.75 -9.65
CA LEU A 11 2.61 -9.60 -8.19
C LEU A 11 1.55 -10.48 -7.54
N LEU A 12 0.36 -10.59 -8.16
CA LEU A 12 -0.68 -11.50 -7.68
C LEU A 12 -0.25 -12.97 -7.77
N LEU A 13 0.36 -13.36 -8.89
CA LEU A 13 0.91 -14.70 -9.06
C LEU A 13 1.99 -15.00 -8.01
N ALA A 14 2.94 -14.08 -7.82
CA ALA A 14 4.00 -14.22 -6.84
C ALA A 14 3.44 -14.29 -5.41
N GLY A 15 2.44 -13.47 -5.09
CA GLY A 15 1.75 -13.52 -3.79
C GLY A 15 1.05 -14.85 -3.53
N GLU A 16 0.37 -15.43 -4.54
CA GLU A 16 -0.22 -16.77 -4.38
C GLU A 16 0.84 -17.86 -4.30
N LEU A 17 2.00 -17.74 -4.96
CA LEU A 17 3.13 -18.67 -4.74
C LEU A 17 3.66 -18.59 -3.29
N MET A 18 3.72 -17.38 -2.72
CA MET A 18 4.13 -17.17 -1.33
C MET A 18 3.12 -17.73 -0.32
N ARG A 19 1.84 -17.82 -0.68
CA ARG A 19 0.82 -18.47 0.16
C ARG A 19 1.11 -19.96 0.37
N PHE A 20 1.77 -20.62 -0.59
CA PHE A 20 2.12 -22.03 -0.47
C PHE A 20 3.49 -22.21 0.21
N GLN A 21 3.50 -22.20 1.55
CA GLN A 21 4.68 -22.37 2.43
C GLN A 21 5.56 -23.61 2.14
N ARG A 22 5.08 -24.56 1.32
CA ARG A 22 5.78 -25.83 1.04
C ARG A 22 6.98 -25.70 0.10
N VAL A 23 7.15 -24.54 -0.53
CA VAL A 23 8.27 -24.30 -1.45
C VAL A 23 9.44 -23.73 -0.64
N LYS A 24 10.42 -24.59 -0.28
CA LYS A 24 11.65 -24.16 0.43
C LYS A 24 12.34 -22.97 -0.24
N ASN A 25 12.22 -22.86 -1.57
CA ASN A 25 12.79 -21.77 -2.34
C ASN A 25 12.07 -20.43 -2.10
N SER A 26 10.82 -20.41 -1.64
CA SER A 26 10.07 -19.16 -1.40
C SER A 26 10.70 -18.29 -0.32
N ILE A 27 11.41 -18.89 0.65
CA ILE A 27 12.20 -18.14 1.65
C ILE A 27 13.33 -17.36 0.99
N LEU A 28 13.98 -17.92 -0.04
CA LEU A 28 15.08 -17.25 -0.76
C LEU A 28 14.57 -16.03 -1.53
N TYR A 29 13.35 -16.11 -2.05
CA TYR A 29 12.76 -15.06 -2.87
C TYR A 29 11.90 -14.07 -2.07
N SER A 30 11.55 -14.35 -0.81
CA SER A 30 10.69 -13.47 -0.01
C SER A 30 11.29 -12.09 0.16
N ASN A 31 12.59 -12.00 0.45
CA ASN A 31 13.30 -10.73 0.58
C ASN A 31 13.28 -9.91 -0.71
N VAL A 32 13.66 -10.53 -1.85
CA VAL A 32 13.66 -9.84 -3.15
C VAL A 32 12.26 -9.39 -3.54
N LEU A 33 11.25 -10.23 -3.30
CA LEU A 33 9.87 -9.89 -3.61
C LEU A 33 9.33 -8.79 -2.69
N THR A 34 9.71 -8.79 -1.41
CA THR A 34 9.37 -7.70 -0.48
C THR A 34 9.99 -6.39 -0.93
N GLU A 35 11.26 -6.39 -1.33
CA GLU A 35 11.95 -5.21 -1.89
C GLU A 35 11.18 -4.62 -3.07
N ILE A 36 10.87 -5.44 -4.07
CA ILE A 36 10.07 -5.06 -5.24
C ILE A 36 8.70 -4.51 -4.82
N CYS A 37 8.00 -5.17 -3.89
CA CYS A 37 6.71 -4.69 -3.41
C CYS A 37 6.84 -3.32 -2.72
N THR A 38 7.86 -3.12 -1.88
CA THR A 38 8.08 -1.86 -1.18
C THR A 38 8.45 -0.74 -2.14
N GLU A 39 9.30 -0.98 -3.14
CA GLU A 39 9.65 0.00 -4.17
C GLU A 39 8.43 0.43 -4.99
N ILE A 40 7.61 -0.53 -5.44
CA ILE A 40 6.39 -0.22 -6.19
C ILE A 40 5.42 0.58 -5.32
N LEU A 41 5.25 0.22 -4.05
CA LEU A 41 4.38 0.95 -3.12
C LEU A 41 4.90 2.36 -2.86
N PHE A 42 6.21 2.56 -2.73
CA PHE A 42 6.81 3.90 -2.63
C PHE A 42 6.57 4.72 -3.90
N ALA A 43 6.81 4.16 -5.09
CA ALA A 43 6.57 4.87 -6.35
C ALA A 43 5.09 5.27 -6.51
N VAL A 44 4.16 4.41 -6.07
CA VAL A 44 2.72 4.73 -6.03
C VAL A 44 2.44 5.86 -5.04
N LEU A 45 3.04 5.85 -3.86
CA LEU A 45 2.90 6.90 -2.85
C LEU A 45 3.43 8.26 -3.36
N GLU A 46 4.61 8.28 -3.97
CA GLU A 46 5.20 9.49 -4.56
C GLU A 46 4.33 10.06 -5.67
N THR A 47 3.83 9.20 -6.57
CA THR A 47 2.93 9.62 -7.65
C THR A 47 1.65 10.26 -7.08
N GLN A 48 1.10 9.71 -5.99
CA GLN A 48 -0.07 10.28 -5.32
C GLN A 48 0.22 11.61 -4.62
N ALA A 49 1.43 11.81 -4.06
CA ALA A 49 1.85 13.07 -3.47
C ALA A 49 2.03 14.20 -4.52
N VAL A 50 2.59 13.88 -5.68
CA VAL A 50 2.80 14.83 -6.80
C VAL A 50 1.48 15.30 -7.42
N ILE A 51 0.49 14.42 -7.56
CA ILE A 51 -0.85 14.77 -8.08
C ILE A 51 -1.60 15.68 -7.07
N GLY A 52 -1.32 15.54 -5.77
CA GLY A 52 -1.85 16.42 -4.73
C GLY A 52 -1.27 17.85 -4.77
N THR A 53 -0.01 18.01 -5.16
CA THR A 53 0.68 19.31 -5.20
C THR A 53 0.44 20.11 -6.48
N THR A 54 0.35 19.44 -7.64
CA THR A 54 0.14 20.11 -8.95
C THR A 54 -1.28 20.68 -9.13
N ASN A 55 -2.30 20.06 -8.51
CA ASN A 55 -3.69 20.50 -8.67
C ASN A 55 -4.08 21.74 -7.86
N ASN A 56 -3.23 22.19 -6.91
CA ASN A 56 -3.44 23.48 -6.23
C ASN A 56 -3.12 24.69 -7.13
N GLN A 57 -2.52 24.50 -8.31
CA GLN A 57 -2.26 25.57 -9.28
C GLN A 57 -3.17 25.53 -10.52
N GLN A 58 -3.95 24.47 -10.72
CA GLN A 58 -4.64 24.21 -12.00
C GLN A 58 -6.15 24.50 -11.99
N THR A 59 -6.63 25.33 -11.05
CA THR A 59 -8.04 25.76 -11.02
C THR A 59 -8.39 26.88 -12.00
N ASN A 60 -7.47 27.38 -12.84
CA ASN A 60 -7.76 28.54 -13.70
C ASN A 60 -7.57 28.41 -15.21
N LEU A 61 -7.11 27.30 -15.79
CA LEU A 61 -6.97 27.22 -17.25
C LEU A 61 -7.18 25.81 -17.79
N SER A 62 -8.31 25.63 -18.49
CA SER A 62 -8.47 24.83 -19.72
C SER A 62 -9.87 24.22 -19.81
N LYS A 63 -10.81 25.01 -20.35
CA LYS A 63 -11.86 24.47 -21.20
C LYS A 63 -11.19 23.89 -22.46
N ASP A 64 -11.86 22.91 -23.06
CA ASP A 64 -11.55 22.26 -24.34
C ASP A 64 -10.53 21.12 -24.31
N ASN A 65 -11.03 19.93 -23.98
CA ASN A 65 -10.96 18.81 -24.92
C ASN A 65 -11.93 17.70 -24.50
N ALA A 66 -13.03 17.61 -25.24
CA ALA A 66 -13.90 16.44 -25.25
C ALA A 66 -13.19 15.29 -25.98
N LEU A 67 -13.54 14.05 -25.60
CA LEU A 67 -13.17 12.75 -26.20
C LEU A 67 -12.08 11.93 -25.46
N CYS A 68 -12.42 11.37 -24.30
CA CYS A 68 -12.11 9.97 -23.99
C CYS A 68 -13.07 9.43 -22.91
N GLY A 69 -13.51 8.19 -23.06
CA GLY A 69 -14.70 7.62 -22.43
C GLY A 69 -14.64 7.41 -20.91
N ARG A 70 -15.82 7.47 -20.31
CA ARG A 70 -16.19 6.98 -18.96
C ARG A 70 -15.52 7.69 -17.78
N ARG A 71 -15.78 8.99 -17.67
CA ARG A 71 -15.58 9.79 -16.46
C ARG A 71 -16.45 9.23 -15.31
N ARG A 72 -15.90 8.29 -14.53
CA ARG A 72 -16.53 7.83 -13.27
C ARG A 72 -16.65 9.03 -12.33
N ARG A 73 -17.87 9.26 -11.82
CA ARG A 73 -18.24 10.36 -10.93
C ARG A 73 -17.20 10.58 -9.84
N THR A 74 -16.48 11.68 -9.97
CA THR A 74 -15.45 12.14 -9.06
C THR A 74 -16.10 12.67 -7.78
N GLN A 75 -16.30 11.81 -6.79
CA GLN A 75 -16.67 12.25 -5.44
C GLN A 75 -15.43 12.63 -4.62
N HIS A 76 -15.48 13.77 -3.95
CA HIS A 76 -14.38 14.37 -3.21
C HIS A 76 -14.09 13.59 -1.92
N SER A 77 -12.81 13.29 -1.65
CA SER A 77 -12.36 13.02 -0.28
C SER A 77 -12.19 14.36 0.44
N MET A 78 -12.43 14.39 1.76
CA MET A 78 -12.22 15.57 2.60
C MET A 78 -10.75 16.03 2.64
N SER A 79 -9.80 15.24 2.15
CA SER A 79 -8.39 15.64 1.96
C SER A 79 -8.05 16.17 0.56
N GLY A 80 -9.02 16.28 -0.35
CA GLY A 80 -8.82 16.83 -1.71
C GLY A 80 -8.00 15.95 -2.66
N ARG A 81 -7.56 14.76 -2.25
CA ARG A 81 -6.76 13.86 -3.09
C ARG A 81 -7.65 13.02 -4.01
N TYR A 82 -7.47 13.18 -5.32
CA TYR A 82 -8.15 12.36 -6.34
C TYR A 82 -7.25 11.20 -6.75
N VAL A 83 -7.79 9.99 -6.73
CA VAL A 83 -7.08 8.78 -7.15
C VAL A 83 -7.68 8.29 -8.46
N THR A 84 -6.86 8.23 -9.50
CA THR A 84 -7.22 7.71 -10.82
C THR A 84 -6.15 6.71 -11.28
N SER A 85 -6.58 5.53 -11.74
CA SER A 85 -5.79 4.47 -12.40
C SER A 85 -4.75 3.68 -11.58
N SER A 86 -4.17 4.22 -10.50
CA SER A 86 -3.15 3.52 -9.69
C SER A 86 -3.68 2.43 -8.73
N ASP A 87 -4.99 2.21 -8.67
CA ASP A 87 -5.60 1.33 -7.66
C ASP A 87 -5.25 -0.15 -7.87
N ALA A 88 -5.15 -0.61 -9.12
CA ALA A 88 -4.91 -2.02 -9.39
C ALA A 88 -3.50 -2.44 -8.94
N LEU A 89 -2.46 -1.67 -9.31
CA LEU A 89 -1.09 -1.97 -8.93
C LEU A 89 -0.86 -1.82 -7.42
N LEU A 90 -1.48 -0.81 -6.79
CA LEU A 90 -1.50 -0.65 -5.34
C LEU A 90 -2.08 -1.90 -4.65
N ILE A 91 -3.27 -2.33 -5.08
CA ILE A 91 -3.93 -3.50 -4.49
C ILE A 91 -3.11 -4.78 -4.74
N CYS A 92 -2.57 -4.98 -5.93
CA CYS A 92 -1.74 -6.15 -6.24
C CYS A 92 -0.48 -6.20 -5.37
N SER A 93 0.17 -5.05 -5.18
CA SER A 93 1.37 -4.93 -4.32
C SER A 93 1.03 -5.18 -2.84
N LEU A 94 -0.08 -4.61 -2.36
CA LEU A 94 -0.55 -4.85 -0.99
C LEU A 94 -0.96 -6.31 -0.76
N VAL A 95 -1.60 -6.96 -1.74
CA VAL A 95 -1.93 -8.40 -1.66
C VAL A 95 -0.64 -9.21 -1.59
N CYS A 96 0.33 -8.93 -2.45
CA CYS A 96 1.61 -9.63 -2.46
C CYS A 96 2.33 -9.48 -1.10
N LEU A 97 2.46 -8.24 -0.62
CA LEU A 97 3.07 -7.94 0.68
C LEU A 97 2.34 -8.60 1.85
N GLN A 98 0.99 -8.58 1.83
CA GLN A 98 0.16 -9.29 2.81
C GLN A 98 0.54 -10.78 2.85
N ARG A 99 0.63 -11.44 1.69
CA ARG A 99 0.96 -12.88 1.60
C ARG A 99 2.36 -13.18 2.11
N ILE A 100 3.33 -12.32 1.82
CA ILE A 100 4.70 -12.48 2.33
C ILE A 100 4.70 -12.36 3.86
N LEU A 101 4.07 -11.34 4.43
CA LEU A 101 4.00 -11.15 5.89
C LEU A 101 3.23 -12.28 6.59
N GLU A 102 2.16 -12.81 6.00
CA GLU A 102 1.41 -13.93 6.59
C GLU A 102 2.23 -15.23 6.71
N ASN A 103 3.23 -15.43 5.85
CA ASN A 103 3.92 -16.72 5.70
C ASN A 103 5.42 -16.67 5.98
N PHE A 104 6.05 -15.50 5.87
CA PHE A 104 7.50 -15.33 5.89
C PHE A 104 7.94 -14.09 6.69
N ALA A 105 7.11 -13.58 7.60
CA ALA A 105 7.47 -12.42 8.45
C ALA A 105 8.83 -12.59 9.14
N GLU A 106 9.14 -13.82 9.56
CA GLU A 106 10.40 -14.21 10.21
C GLU A 106 11.65 -14.11 9.33
N PHE A 107 11.50 -13.83 8.03
CA PHE A 107 12.61 -13.80 7.08
C PHE A 107 12.84 -12.43 6.43
N ILE A 108 11.96 -11.45 6.69
CA ILE A 108 11.95 -10.15 6.00
C ILE A 108 12.21 -8.97 6.95
N PHE A 109 12.92 -9.21 8.06
CA PHE A 109 13.16 -8.20 9.11
C PHE A 109 13.81 -6.91 8.59
N LYS A 110 14.74 -7.04 7.64
CA LYS A 110 15.41 -5.89 7.00
C LYS A 110 14.45 -4.94 6.26
N HIS A 111 13.25 -5.42 5.94
CA HIS A 111 12.22 -4.66 5.24
C HIS A 111 11.14 -4.12 6.18
N LEU A 112 11.19 -4.39 7.48
CA LEU A 112 10.20 -3.89 8.42
C LEU A 112 10.14 -2.35 8.48
N PRO A 113 11.27 -1.61 8.54
CA PRO A 113 11.21 -0.15 8.51
C PRO A 113 10.46 0.40 7.28
N PRO A 114 10.81 0.04 6.01
CA PRO A 114 10.09 0.55 4.85
C PRO A 114 8.62 0.10 4.82
N ILE A 115 8.29 -1.12 5.26
CA ILE A 115 6.90 -1.57 5.38
C ILE A 115 6.11 -0.68 6.35
N LEU A 116 6.65 -0.39 7.53
CA LEU A 116 5.99 0.45 8.54
C LEU A 116 5.78 1.88 8.03
N ILE A 117 6.77 2.45 7.32
CA ILE A 117 6.65 3.76 6.69
C ILE A 117 5.52 3.77 5.65
N ILE A 118 5.52 2.80 4.73
CA ILE A 118 4.51 2.67 3.66
C ILE A 118 3.11 2.56 4.26
N ILE A 119 2.93 1.64 5.21
CA ILE A 119 1.62 1.40 5.83
C ILE A 119 1.15 2.63 6.60
N SER A 120 2.03 3.33 7.32
CA SER A 120 1.67 4.57 8.02
C SER A 120 1.20 5.64 7.04
N ARG A 121 1.94 5.87 5.94
CA ARG A 121 1.57 6.84 4.90
C ARG A 121 0.24 6.45 4.21
N LEU A 122 0.05 5.16 3.91
CA LEU A 122 -1.21 4.66 3.32
C LEU A 122 -2.40 4.78 4.28
N CYS A 123 -2.22 4.53 5.58
CA CYS A 123 -3.25 4.78 6.60
C CYS A 123 -3.71 6.24 6.56
N CYS A 124 -2.77 7.19 6.48
CA CYS A 124 -3.10 8.61 6.35
C CYS A 124 -3.83 8.92 5.03
N ILE A 125 -3.39 8.36 3.90
CA ILE A 125 -4.03 8.60 2.60
C ILE A 125 -5.44 8.01 2.54
N CYS A 126 -5.63 6.84 3.13
CA CYS A 126 -6.91 6.12 3.15
C CYS A 126 -7.83 6.55 4.31
N ASP A 127 -7.45 7.56 5.10
CA ASP A 127 -8.17 7.97 6.32
C ASP A 127 -8.53 6.76 7.22
N TYR A 128 -7.57 5.85 7.39
CA TYR A 128 -7.75 4.57 8.09
C TYR A 128 -6.93 4.53 9.38
N ILE A 129 -7.60 4.23 10.49
CA ILE A 129 -6.97 4.01 11.80
C ILE A 129 -7.03 2.52 12.11
N PRO A 130 -5.90 1.81 12.16
CA PRO A 130 -5.87 0.40 12.54
C PRO A 130 -6.37 0.23 13.99
N SER A 131 -7.42 -0.56 14.19
CA SER A 131 -7.93 -0.92 15.51
C SER A 131 -7.49 -2.34 15.89
N VAL A 132 -7.13 -2.53 17.16
CA VAL A 132 -6.75 -3.83 17.74
C VAL A 132 -7.99 -4.73 17.97
N ASP A 133 -9.15 -4.11 18.16
CA ASP A 133 -10.41 -4.83 18.39
C ASP A 133 -11.02 -5.27 17.05
N CYS A 134 -10.76 -6.53 16.70
CA CYS A 134 -11.32 -7.24 15.53
C CYS A 134 -12.83 -7.57 15.66
N SER A 135 -13.60 -6.85 16.47
CA SER A 135 -15.06 -6.99 16.50
C SER A 135 -15.65 -6.21 15.32
N ILE A 136 -15.62 -6.86 14.14
CA ILE A 136 -16.45 -6.55 12.96
C ILE A 136 -16.82 -5.07 12.92
N GLN A 137 -15.85 -4.18 12.61
CA GLN A 137 -16.21 -2.80 12.35
C GLN A 137 -17.15 -2.82 11.15
N GLN A 138 -18.43 -2.56 11.46
CA GLN A 138 -19.44 -2.08 10.53
C GLN A 138 -18.73 -1.22 9.51
N MET A 139 -18.72 -1.70 8.26
CA MET A 139 -18.37 -0.89 7.10
C MET A 139 -19.34 0.31 7.08
N GLN A 140 -18.99 1.37 7.79
CA GLN A 140 -19.69 2.63 7.68
C GLN A 140 -19.33 3.21 6.31
N SER A 141 -20.40 3.37 5.52
CA SER A 141 -20.53 4.13 4.28
C SER A 141 -19.42 3.94 3.24
N ALA A 142 -19.73 3.21 2.15
CA ALA A 142 -19.20 3.36 0.78
C ALA A 142 -17.82 4.05 0.63
N ASN A 143 -16.80 3.59 1.37
CA ASN A 143 -15.48 4.18 1.33
C ASN A 143 -14.73 3.64 0.11
N LYS A 144 -14.18 4.55 -0.70
CA LYS A 144 -13.53 4.24 -1.99
C LYS A 144 -12.30 3.33 -1.84
N PHE A 145 -11.67 3.35 -0.67
CA PHE A 145 -10.48 2.56 -0.35
C PHE A 145 -10.79 1.26 0.40
N SER A 146 -12.05 0.81 0.44
CA SER A 146 -12.44 -0.38 1.22
C SER A 146 -11.54 -1.59 0.97
N ALA A 147 -11.14 -1.82 -0.29
CA ALA A 147 -10.21 -2.90 -0.64
C ALA A 147 -8.79 -2.65 -0.09
N ALA A 148 -8.23 -1.45 -0.25
CA ALA A 148 -6.89 -1.12 0.26
C ALA A 148 -6.85 -1.13 1.79
N GLN A 149 -7.85 -0.53 2.43
CA GLN A 149 -8.05 -0.53 3.89
C GLN A 149 -8.13 -1.96 4.43
N GLN A 150 -8.86 -2.84 3.75
CA GLN A 150 -8.92 -4.26 4.13
C GLN A 150 -7.53 -4.93 4.04
N ARG A 151 -6.75 -4.65 2.99
CA ARG A 151 -5.38 -5.19 2.87
C ARG A 151 -4.45 -4.63 3.93
N ILE A 152 -4.52 -3.33 4.21
CA ILE A 152 -3.77 -2.68 5.28
C ILE A 152 -4.11 -3.31 6.63
N SER A 153 -5.40 -3.56 6.92
CA SER A 153 -5.83 -4.24 8.14
C SER A 153 -5.20 -5.62 8.31
N TYR A 154 -5.15 -6.43 7.23
CA TYR A 154 -4.48 -7.72 7.28
C TYR A 154 -2.96 -7.60 7.48
N ILE A 155 -2.32 -6.61 6.86
CA ILE A 155 -0.89 -6.33 7.06
C ILE A 155 -0.62 -5.95 8.52
N CYS A 156 -1.40 -5.02 9.09
CA CYS A 156 -1.29 -4.64 10.51
C CYS A 156 -1.50 -5.84 11.44
N ARG A 157 -2.43 -6.75 11.12
CA ARG A 157 -2.66 -7.99 11.86
C ARG A 157 -1.48 -8.96 11.78
N SER A 158 -0.80 -9.04 10.64
CA SER A 158 0.41 -9.86 10.50
C SER A 158 1.57 -9.26 11.29
N LEU A 159 1.75 -7.93 11.22
CA LEU A 159 2.78 -7.22 11.98
C LEU A 159 2.57 -7.35 13.49
N SER A 160 1.33 -7.30 13.99
CA SER A 160 1.03 -7.43 15.43
C SER A 160 1.32 -8.81 16.01
N ARG A 161 1.53 -9.82 15.15
CA ARG A 161 1.90 -11.18 15.56
C ARG A 161 3.42 -11.41 15.62
N MET A 162 4.22 -10.45 15.16
CA MET A 162 5.68 -10.57 15.17
C MET A 162 6.23 -10.37 16.60
N GLU A 163 7.34 -11.01 16.91
CA GLU A 163 7.99 -10.82 18.21
C GLU A 163 8.47 -9.37 18.37
N LEU A 164 8.18 -8.78 19.54
CA LEU A 164 8.49 -7.37 19.82
C LEU A 164 9.98 -7.02 19.62
N ARG A 165 10.89 -7.92 19.99
CA ARG A 165 12.35 -7.73 19.86
C ARG A 165 12.81 -7.47 18.43
N ILE A 166 12.05 -7.96 17.45
CA ILE A 166 12.34 -7.83 16.04
C ILE A 166 11.80 -6.49 15.50
N VAL A 167 10.65 -6.06 16.03
CA VAL A 167 9.91 -4.91 15.53
C VAL A 167 10.41 -3.60 16.13
N LEU A 168 10.94 -3.59 17.36
CA LEU A 168 11.32 -2.37 18.07
C LEU A 168 12.33 -1.50 17.31
N ASP A 169 13.44 -2.09 16.87
CA ASP A 169 14.49 -1.34 16.15
C ASP A 169 13.95 -0.81 14.82
N ALA A 170 13.19 -1.64 14.11
CA ALA A 170 12.57 -1.25 12.85
C ALA A 170 11.51 -0.15 13.01
N PHE A 171 10.79 -0.17 14.14
CA PHE A 171 9.79 0.84 14.48
C PHE A 171 10.45 2.18 14.82
N ASP A 172 11.52 2.18 15.62
CA ASP A 172 12.29 3.38 15.93
C ASP A 172 12.88 4.01 14.65
N GLU A 173 13.44 3.19 13.75
CA GLU A 173 13.91 3.65 12.44
C GLU A 173 12.77 4.26 11.61
N ALA A 174 11.62 3.59 11.51
CA ALA A 174 10.46 4.11 10.79
C ALA A 174 9.96 5.44 11.37
N CYS A 175 9.91 5.57 12.70
CA CYS A 175 9.51 6.81 13.37
C CYS A 175 10.48 7.96 13.08
N LYS A 176 11.80 7.70 13.09
CA LYS A 176 12.79 8.71 12.70
C LYS A 176 12.56 9.19 11.27
N THR A 177 12.42 8.26 10.32
CA THR A 177 12.19 8.63 8.91
C THR A 177 10.88 9.40 8.72
N LEU A 178 9.78 8.96 9.36
CA LEU A 178 8.48 9.65 9.28
C LEU A 178 8.48 11.04 9.91
N THR A 179 9.38 11.32 10.86
CA THR A 179 9.51 12.65 11.48
C THR A 179 10.47 13.57 10.72
N THR A 180 11.47 13.02 10.03
CA THR A 180 12.44 13.79 9.23
C THR A 180 11.99 14.06 7.81
N GLU A 181 11.22 13.14 7.20
CA GLU A 181 10.76 13.24 5.81
C GLU A 181 9.25 13.54 5.74
N PRO A 182 8.84 14.74 5.31
CA PRO A 182 7.42 15.02 5.05
C PRO A 182 6.89 14.16 3.90
N ALA A 183 5.62 13.77 4.03
CA ALA A 183 4.88 12.93 3.08
C ALA A 183 4.57 13.61 1.74
#